data_AF-A0A815XYZ2-F1
#
_entry.id   AF-A0A815XYZ2-F1
#
_cell.length_a   1.000
_cell.length_b   1.000
_cell.length_c   1.000
_cell.angle_alpha   90.00
_cell.angle_beta   90.00
_cell.angle_gamma   90.00
#
_symmetry.space_group_name_H-M   'P 1'
#
loop_
_entity.id
_entity.type
_entity.pdbx_description
1 polymer ?
#
loop_
_entity_poly.entity_id
_entity_poly.type
_entity_poly.pdbx_seq_one_letter_code
_entity_poly.pdbx_strand_id
1 'polypeptide(L)'
;MVICEAASTIVSLKCVTPKELSSAVNVLQLFISSSKPVLRYAAVRTPAVTACNVDLETLITDSNRSIATLAITTLLKTGNEASVDRLMKQISSFLSEISDQFKTVVVDAIN
;
A
#
# COMPACT_ATOMS: atom_id res chain seq x y z
N MET A 1 -1.27 15.37 -6.89
CA MET A 1 -2.41 14.46 -6.64
C MET A 1 -3.10 13.98 -7.91
N VAL A 2 -2.89 14.59 -9.08
CA VAL A 2 -3.46 14.12 -10.36
C VAL A 2 -2.80 12.83 -10.89
N ILE A 3 -1.50 12.66 -10.63
CA ILE A 3 -0.71 11.53 -11.19
C ILE A 3 -1.10 10.18 -10.56
N CYS A 4 -1.32 10.13 -9.23
CA CYS A 4 -1.77 8.91 -8.56
C CYS A 4 -3.17 8.50 -9.03
N GLU A 5 -4.05 9.48 -9.24
CA GLU A 5 -5.41 9.25 -9.72
C GLU A 5 -5.40 8.73 -11.15
N ALA A 6 -4.60 9.33 -12.03
CA ALA A 6 -4.38 8.84 -13.39
C ALA A 6 -3.82 7.41 -13.40
N ALA A 7 -2.80 7.12 -12.58
CA ALA A 7 -2.25 5.77 -12.45
C ALA A 7 -3.31 4.78 -11.94
N SER A 8 -4.13 5.18 -10.96
CA SER A 8 -5.25 4.38 -10.46
C SER A 8 -6.27 4.06 -11.54
N THR A 9 -6.65 5.06 -12.35
CA THR A 9 -7.63 4.88 -13.43
C THR A 9 -7.07 3.98 -14.51
N ILE A 10 -5.80 4.15 -14.90
CA ILE A 10 -5.13 3.31 -15.89
C ILE A 10 -5.13 1.84 -15.44
N VAL A 11 -4.78 1.56 -14.19
CA VAL A 11 -4.78 0.17 -13.70
C VAL A 11 -6.20 -0.41 -13.57
N SER A 12 -7.21 0.43 -13.35
CA SER A 12 -8.62 0.01 -13.27
C SER A 12 -9.30 -0.18 -14.63
N LEU A 13 -8.70 0.28 -15.73
CA LEU A 13 -9.29 0.19 -17.07
C LEU A 13 -9.02 -1.20 -17.69
N LYS A 14 -10.07 -1.84 -18.23
CA LYS A 14 -9.99 -3.19 -18.81
C LYS A 14 -9.26 -3.29 -20.16
N CYS A 15 -8.99 -2.16 -20.81
CA CYS A 15 -8.39 -2.09 -22.14
C CYS A 15 -7.09 -1.28 -22.16
N VAL A 16 -6.19 -1.54 -21.21
CA VAL A 16 -4.89 -0.86 -21.14
C VAL A 16 -3.80 -1.76 -21.69
N THR A 17 -2.89 -1.18 -22.48
CA THR A 17 -1.77 -1.94 -23.00
C THR A 17 -0.78 -2.26 -21.88
N PRO A 18 -0.09 -3.42 -21.92
CA PRO A 18 0.89 -3.80 -20.89
C PRO A 18 2.00 -2.75 -20.70
N LYS A 19 2.30 -1.95 -21.74
CA LYS A 19 3.26 -0.85 -21.69
C LYS A 19 2.77 0.35 -20.86
N GLU A 20 1.50 0.71 -20.99
CA GLU A 20 0.87 1.77 -20.19
C GLU A 20 0.73 1.34 -18.72
N LEU A 21 0.38 0.06 -18.50
CA LEU A 21 0.33 -0.52 -17.16
C LEU A 21 1.70 -0.48 -16.48
N SER A 22 2.76 -0.93 -17.17
CA SER A 22 4.13 -0.87 -16.65
C SER A 22 4.59 0.56 -16.37
N SER A 23 4.20 1.53 -17.20
CA SER A 23 4.52 2.94 -16.99
C SER A 23 3.83 3.51 -15.75
N ALA A 24 2.55 3.16 -15.53
CA ALA A 24 1.80 3.56 -14.34
C ALA A 24 2.40 2.94 -13.06
N VAL A 25 2.79 1.66 -13.10
CA VAL A 25 3.45 0.97 -11.99
C VAL A 25 4.78 1.63 -11.63
N ASN A 26 5.63 1.93 -12.62
CA ASN A 26 6.92 2.60 -12.37
C ASN A 26 6.75 3.96 -11.67
N VAL A 27 5.72 4.73 -12.04
CA VAL A 27 5.43 6.03 -11.41
C VAL A 27 4.96 5.84 -9.96
N LEU A 28 4.14 4.82 -9.68
CA LEU A 28 3.72 4.48 -8.32
C LEU A 28 4.92 4.04 -7.47
N GLN A 29 5.80 3.20 -7.99
CA GLN A 29 7.03 2.77 -7.31
C GLN A 29 7.96 3.95 -6.97
N LEU A 30 8.09 4.91 -7.89
CA LEU A 30 8.84 6.14 -7.63
C LEU A 30 8.25 6.95 -6.47
N PHE A 31 6.93 6.99 -6.34
CA PHE A 31 6.26 7.69 -5.25
C PHE A 31 6.37 6.95 -3.92
N ILE A 32 6.33 5.62 -3.92
CA ILE A 32 6.61 4.77 -2.75
C ILE A 32 8.03 5.02 -2.23
N SER A 33 9.00 5.16 -3.12
CA SER A 33 10.41 5.41 -2.76
C SER A 33 10.72 6.89 -2.46
N SER A 34 9.73 7.77 -2.47
CA SER A 34 9.96 9.21 -2.31
C SER A 34 10.24 9.60 -0.85
N SER A 35 11.20 10.52 -0.65
CA SER A 35 11.45 11.13 0.66
C SER A 35 10.27 11.97 1.17
N LYS A 36 9.32 12.38 0.29
CA LYS A 36 8.15 13.19 0.65
C LYS A 36 7.01 12.31 1.19
N PRO A 37 6.60 12.43 2.47
CA PRO A 37 5.55 11.61 3.07
C PRO A 37 4.20 11.69 2.34
N VAL A 38 3.86 12.86 1.79
CA VAL A 38 2.62 13.08 1.04
C VAL A 38 2.56 12.23 -0.24
N LEU A 39 3.69 12.02 -0.91
CA LEU A 39 3.75 11.19 -2.12
C LEU A 39 3.63 9.70 -1.79
N ARG A 40 4.32 9.25 -0.73
CA ARG A 40 4.19 7.89 -0.21
C ARG A 40 2.73 7.59 0.17
N TYR A 41 2.11 8.45 0.97
CA TYR A 41 0.71 8.28 1.37
C TYR A 41 -0.25 8.19 0.18
N ALA A 42 -0.08 9.05 -0.84
CA ALA A 42 -0.91 9.02 -2.03
C ALA A 42 -0.71 7.73 -2.87
N ALA A 43 0.52 7.21 -2.92
CA ALA A 43 0.80 5.95 -3.61
C ALA A 43 0.11 4.75 -2.94
N VAL A 44 0.17 4.66 -1.60
CA VAL A 44 -0.46 3.56 -0.84
C VAL A 44 -1.99 3.57 -0.96
N ARG A 45 -2.62 4.76 -1.08
CA ARG A 45 -4.08 4.90 -1.18
C ARG A 45 -4.64 4.48 -2.55
N THR A 46 -3.79 4.31 -3.55
CA THR A 46 -4.24 3.99 -4.92
C THR A 46 -4.71 2.53 -4.96
N PRO A 47 -5.96 2.18 -5.31
CA PRO A 47 -6.54 0.82 -5.17
C PRO A 47 -5.99 -0.27 -6.14
N ALA A 48 -4.88 0.00 -6.81
CA ALA A 48 -4.41 -0.70 -8.01
C ALA A 48 -3.11 -1.49 -7.79
N VAL A 49 -2.86 -1.96 -6.56
CA VAL A 49 -1.49 -2.25 -6.08
C VAL A 49 -1.11 -3.72 -5.98
N THR A 50 -1.82 -4.66 -6.60
CA THR A 50 -1.30 -6.05 -6.63
C THR A 50 0.10 -6.12 -7.26
N ALA A 51 0.36 -5.29 -8.28
CA ALA A 51 1.68 -5.20 -8.93
C ALA A 51 2.77 -4.52 -8.09
N CYS A 52 2.43 -3.72 -7.06
CA CYS A 52 3.43 -3.06 -6.20
C CYS A 52 3.36 -3.56 -4.75
N ASN A 53 2.76 -4.74 -4.50
CA ASN A 53 2.68 -5.33 -3.15
C ASN A 53 4.08 -5.46 -2.52
N VAL A 54 5.09 -5.84 -3.30
CA VAL A 54 6.48 -5.96 -2.82
C VAL A 54 7.05 -4.61 -2.38
N ASP A 55 6.77 -3.54 -3.14
CA ASP A 55 7.21 -2.19 -2.79
C ASP A 55 6.44 -1.66 -1.57
N LEU A 56 5.15 -1.98 -1.44
CA LEU A 56 4.35 -1.63 -0.26
C LEU A 56 4.84 -2.32 1.01
N GLU A 57 5.38 -3.55 0.94
CA GLU A 57 5.97 -4.22 2.11
C GLU A 57 7.10 -3.40 2.74
N THR A 58 7.83 -2.61 1.94
CA THR A 58 8.88 -1.72 2.46
C THR A 58 8.35 -0.57 3.31
N LEU A 59 7.06 -0.22 3.14
CA LEU A 59 6.42 0.85 3.90
C LEU A 59 5.86 0.37 5.25
N ILE A 60 5.88 -0.93 5.54
CA ILE A 60 5.45 -1.45 6.85
C ILE A 60 6.36 -0.95 7.97
N THR A 61 7.65 -0.75 7.65
CA THR A 61 8.66 -0.23 8.59
C THR A 61 8.86 1.28 8.47
N ASP A 62 7.95 1.98 7.78
CA ASP A 62 8.01 3.43 7.59
C ASP A 62 7.98 4.18 8.92
N SER A 63 8.82 5.21 9.05
CA SER A 63 8.84 6.07 10.23
C SER A 63 7.51 6.80 10.44
N ASN A 64 6.73 7.01 9.37
CA ASN A 64 5.38 7.55 9.45
C ASN A 64 4.37 6.43 9.70
N ARG A 65 3.88 6.35 10.94
CA ARG A 65 2.93 5.30 11.37
C ARG A 65 1.64 5.29 10.55
N SER A 66 1.13 6.45 10.11
CA SER A 66 -0.07 6.51 9.26
C SER A 66 0.14 5.89 7.88
N ILE A 67 1.35 6.01 7.31
CA ILE A 67 1.72 5.39 6.04
C ILE A 67 1.88 3.88 6.25
N ALA A 68 2.55 3.46 7.32
CA ALA A 68 2.72 2.05 7.66
C ALA A 68 1.39 1.34 7.91
N THR A 69 0.47 1.95 8.68
CA THR A 69 -0.88 1.40 8.88
C THR A 69 -1.64 1.28 7.58
N LEU A 70 -1.62 2.33 6.74
CA LEU A 70 -2.32 2.29 5.45
C LEU A 70 -1.73 1.21 4.54
N ALA A 71 -0.40 1.02 4.55
CA ALA A 71 0.26 -0.02 3.76
C ALA A 71 -0.14 -1.41 4.24
N ILE A 72 -0.18 -1.62 5.56
CA ILE A 72 -0.69 -2.85 6.18
C ILE A 72 -2.13 -3.13 5.75
N THR A 73 -3.04 -2.17 5.90
CA THR A 73 -4.46 -2.35 5.53
C THR A 73 -4.61 -2.63 4.04
N THR A 74 -3.84 -1.95 3.18
CA THR A 74 -3.86 -2.22 1.74
C THR A 74 -3.34 -3.62 1.43
N LEU A 75 -2.21 -4.03 2.01
CA LEU A 75 -1.62 -5.36 1.80
C LEU A 75 -2.50 -6.49 2.32
N LEU A 76 -3.26 -6.28 3.39
CA LEU A 76 -4.27 -7.24 3.86
C LEU A 76 -5.43 -7.39 2.84
N LYS A 77 -5.81 -6.31 2.15
CA LYS A 77 -6.86 -6.32 1.13
C LYS A 77 -6.40 -6.88 -0.22
N THR A 78 -5.12 -6.76 -0.56
CA THR A 78 -4.57 -7.13 -1.88
C THR A 78 -3.61 -8.32 -1.85
N GLY A 79 -3.26 -8.83 -0.68
CA GLY A 79 -2.31 -9.92 -0.49
C GLY A 79 -2.93 -11.30 -0.73
N ASN A 80 -2.11 -12.26 -1.18
CA ASN A 80 -2.47 -13.68 -1.20
C ASN A 80 -2.29 -14.27 0.21
N GLU A 81 -2.92 -15.42 0.51
CA GLU A 81 -2.82 -16.09 1.83
C GLU A 81 -1.37 -16.23 2.34
N ALA A 82 -0.42 -16.57 1.46
CA ALA A 82 1.00 -16.68 1.80
C ALA A 82 1.63 -15.34 2.22
N SER A 83 1.19 -14.24 1.60
CA SER A 83 1.61 -12.87 1.95
C SER A 83 1.05 -12.48 3.32
N VAL A 84 -0.22 -12.81 3.57
CA VAL A 84 -0.94 -12.46 4.81
C VAL A 84 -0.28 -13.08 6.04
N ASP A 85 0.15 -14.35 6.01
CA ASP A 85 0.83 -14.98 7.16
C ASP A 85 2.13 -14.25 7.55
N ARG A 86 2.95 -13.91 6.54
CA ARG A 86 4.20 -13.16 6.75
C ARG A 86 3.91 -11.74 7.25
N LEU A 87 2.90 -11.08 6.68
CA LEU A 87 2.45 -9.76 7.09
C LEU A 87 1.98 -9.77 8.54
N MET A 88 1.17 -10.75 8.96
CA MET A 88 0.63 -10.85 10.32
C MET A 88 1.72 -10.90 11.39
N LYS A 89 2.88 -11.52 11.11
CA LYS A 89 4.04 -11.53 12.02
C LYS A 89 4.64 -10.14 12.18
N GLN A 90 4.81 -9.39 11.09
CA GLN A 90 5.31 -8.01 11.14
C GLN A 90 4.30 -7.05 11.77
N ILE A 91 3.01 -7.24 11.46
CA ILE A 91 1.89 -6.47 12.01
C ILE A 91 1.78 -6.68 13.51
N SER A 92 1.96 -7.89 14.02
CA SER A 92 1.89 -8.17 15.46
C SER A 92 2.92 -7.37 16.26
N SER A 93 4.15 -7.27 15.73
CA SER A 93 5.19 -6.40 16.32
C SER A 93 4.79 -4.93 16.25
N PHE A 94 4.20 -4.49 15.14
CA PHE A 94 3.75 -3.10 14.95
C PHE A 94 2.56 -2.74 15.85
N LEU A 95 1.56 -3.62 15.99
CA LEU A 95 0.38 -3.44 16.85
C LEU A 95 0.74 -3.36 18.33
N SER A 96 1.83 -4.02 18.75
CA SER A 96 2.34 -3.90 20.12
C SER A 96 2.93 -2.52 20.43
N GLU A 97 3.30 -1.73 19.41
CA GLU A 97 3.91 -0.41 19.55
C GLU A 97 2.92 0.75 19.39
N ILE A 98 1.65 0.50 19.03
CA ILE A 98 0.72 1.57 18.64
C ILE A 98 -0.42 1.71 19.65
N SER A 99 -0.82 2.97 19.87
CA SER A 99 -1.96 3.35 20.71
C SER A 99 -3.29 2.79 20.19
N ASP A 100 -4.23 2.54 21.11
CA ASP A 100 -5.49 1.82 20.84
C ASP A 100 -6.37 2.41 19.72
N GLN A 101 -6.13 3.67 19.30
CA GLN A 101 -6.83 4.31 18.18
C GLN A 101 -6.57 3.67 16.81
N PHE A 102 -5.47 2.94 16.62
CA PHE A 102 -5.16 2.29 15.34
C PHE A 102 -5.47 0.80 15.30
N LYS A 103 -5.65 0.16 16.46
CA LYS A 103 -6.10 -1.24 16.54
C LYS A 103 -7.49 -1.42 15.93
N THR A 104 -8.38 -0.44 16.12
CA THR A 104 -9.74 -0.45 15.56
C THR A 104 -9.74 -0.46 14.03
N VAL A 105 -8.87 0.33 13.38
CA VAL A 105 -8.75 0.38 11.91
C VAL A 105 -8.18 -0.92 11.34
N VAL A 106 -7.23 -1.55 12.04
CA VAL A 106 -6.67 -2.85 11.62
C VAL A 106 -7.68 -3.99 11.81
N VAL A 107 -8.43 -3.99 12.92
CA VAL A 107 -9.50 -4.98 13.15
C VAL A 107 -10.63 -4.85 12.13
N ASP A 108 -11.03 -3.63 11.76
CA ASP A 108 -12.03 -3.38 10.72
C ASP A 108 -11.57 -3.87 9.34
N ALA A 109 -10.26 -3.88 9.07
CA ALA A 109 -9.71 -4.39 7.82
C ALA A 109 -9.64 -5.92 7.72
N ILE A 110 -9.77 -6.64 8.83
CA ILE A 110 -9.69 -8.11 8.91
C ILE A 110 -11.09 -8.75 8.78
N ASN A 111 -12.16 -7.99 9.04
CA ASN A 111 -13.55 -8.47 9.02
C ASN A 111 -14.26 -8.11 7.71
#